data_AF-A0A835UUB7-F1
#
_entry.id   AF-A0A835UUB7-F1
#
_cell.length_a   1.000
_cell.length_b   1.000
_cell.length_c   1.000
_cell.angle_alpha   90.00
_cell.angle_beta   90.00
_cell.angle_gamma   90.00
#
_symmetry.space_group_name_H-M   'P 1'
#
loop_
_entity.id
_entity.type
_entity.pdbx_description
1 polymer ?
#
loop_
_entity_poly.entity_id
_entity_poly.type
_entity_poly.pdbx_seq_one_letter_code
_entity_poly.pdbx_strand_id
1 'polypeptide(L)'
;MAWNPGKQEEIGRIEMEENMEMQEITRGEDLEEADEVKASDLKQTSRWSDQLTLRGVVTSFTVGIMFSIITMKLNLTTGLVPTLNVSAALVTFLLLRTWSKVLHKAGILSKPLTAQETTVAQTCAVSSYTIAYGGGFGSYLLGLNKKTYELAGVDVEGNVAGSYKEPGIGWMIGFCFLVSFVGIFILVPLRKILIIDYKLPYPSGTATAVLINGFHTSKGNQMARKQLRGFTQFFTLSFLWSFFQWFFSGGEACGFAHFPTFGLAAYRNTFFFDFSLTYVGAGMICSHIVNISLILGAVLSWGVMWPLIKGLNGEWFPANVPLSSMKSLQGYKVFISIALILGDGLYNFTKIMVISLRSMHSRYRQKKYKKEITDDMLKLDDQQRNELFARETIPSWLAYTSYAAFTIVSTIAIPTSSHR
;
A
#
# COMPACT_ATOMS: atom_id res chain seq x y z
N MET A 1 47.04 -9.73 -38.31
CA MET A 1 45.75 -9.95 -37.62
C MET A 1 45.05 -8.60 -37.54
N ALA A 2 44.21 -8.30 -38.55
CA ALA A 2 43.48 -7.03 -38.60
C ALA A 2 42.21 -7.15 -37.74
N TRP A 3 42.10 -6.28 -36.74
CA TRP A 3 40.93 -6.09 -35.90
C TRP A 3 39.82 -5.49 -36.78
N ASN A 4 38.77 -6.26 -37.07
CA ASN A 4 37.68 -5.85 -37.96
C ASN A 4 36.43 -5.51 -37.12
N PRO A 5 36.23 -4.24 -36.74
CA PRO A 5 35.17 -3.82 -35.82
C PRO A 5 33.76 -4.14 -36.31
N GLY A 6 33.54 -4.20 -37.64
CA GLY A 6 32.22 -4.53 -38.21
C GLY A 6 31.76 -5.95 -37.88
N LYS A 7 32.67 -6.90 -37.72
CA LYS A 7 32.33 -8.31 -37.40
C LYS A 7 31.90 -8.48 -35.93
N GLN A 8 32.36 -7.59 -35.05
CA GLN A 8 32.04 -7.60 -33.63
C GLN A 8 30.68 -6.94 -33.35
N GLU A 9 30.35 -5.88 -34.11
CA GLU A 9 29.00 -5.29 -34.12
C GLU A 9 27.95 -6.23 -34.72
N GLU A 10 28.31 -7.03 -35.73
CA GLU A 10 27.41 -8.01 -36.35
C GLU A 10 27.11 -9.17 -35.39
N ILE A 11 28.13 -9.70 -34.69
CA ILE A 11 27.94 -10.72 -33.64
C ILE A 11 27.11 -10.16 -32.47
N GLY A 12 27.36 -8.92 -32.04
CA GLY A 12 26.58 -8.29 -30.99
C GLY A 12 25.11 -8.05 -31.37
N ARG A 13 24.83 -7.83 -32.66
CA ARG A 13 23.45 -7.69 -33.18
C ARG A 13 22.72 -9.02 -33.20
N ILE A 14 23.40 -10.09 -33.64
CA ILE A 14 22.87 -11.46 -33.66
C ILE A 14 22.57 -11.94 -32.22
N GLU A 15 23.47 -11.71 -31.26
CA GLU A 15 23.21 -12.04 -29.85
C GLU A 15 22.04 -11.24 -29.26
N MET A 16 21.82 -10.01 -29.71
CA MET A 16 20.67 -9.19 -29.27
C MET A 16 19.36 -9.71 -29.83
N GLU A 17 19.33 -10.10 -31.10
CA GLU A 17 18.17 -10.70 -31.78
C GLU A 17 17.83 -12.07 -31.18
N GLU A 18 18.82 -12.95 -30.96
CA GLU A 18 18.60 -14.24 -30.29
C GLU A 18 18.07 -14.08 -28.86
N ASN A 19 18.57 -13.10 -28.09
CA ASN A 19 18.06 -12.82 -26.76
C ASN A 19 16.61 -12.28 -26.78
N MET A 20 16.25 -11.52 -27.81
CA MET A 20 14.91 -10.97 -27.99
C MET A 20 13.91 -12.07 -28.39
N GLU A 21 14.29 -12.94 -29.34
CA GLU A 21 13.50 -14.12 -29.72
C GLU A 21 13.34 -15.10 -28.54
N MET A 22 14.40 -15.35 -27.77
CA MET A 22 14.33 -16.19 -26.58
C MET A 22 13.42 -15.58 -25.51
N GLN A 23 13.39 -14.25 -25.36
CA GLN A 23 12.44 -13.57 -24.48
C GLN A 23 10.99 -13.66 -24.99
N GLU A 24 10.76 -13.57 -26.29
CA GLU A 24 9.41 -13.72 -26.88
C GLU A 24 8.89 -15.16 -26.78
N ILE A 25 9.74 -16.16 -27.03
CA ILE A 25 9.41 -17.58 -26.85
C ILE A 25 9.12 -17.87 -25.37
N THR A 26 9.95 -17.36 -24.45
CA THR A 26 9.71 -17.49 -23.01
C THR A 26 8.38 -16.86 -22.60
N ARG A 27 8.06 -15.68 -23.16
CA ARG A 27 6.80 -14.97 -22.89
C ARG A 27 5.59 -15.67 -23.50
N GLY A 28 5.74 -16.37 -24.63
CA GLY A 28 4.73 -17.22 -25.24
C GLY A 28 4.44 -18.47 -24.39
N GLU A 29 5.48 -19.17 -23.96
CA GLU A 29 5.38 -20.31 -23.03
C GLU A 29 4.77 -19.89 -21.68
N ASP A 30 5.12 -18.70 -21.15
CA ASP A 30 4.56 -18.17 -19.90
C ASP A 30 3.05 -17.90 -20.01
N LEU A 31 2.55 -17.56 -21.21
CA LEU A 31 1.12 -17.36 -21.47
C LEU A 31 0.38 -18.70 -21.60
N GLU A 32 0.98 -19.69 -22.28
CA GLU A 32 0.42 -21.04 -22.43
C GLU A 32 0.39 -21.80 -21.09
N GLU A 33 1.48 -21.77 -20.29
CA GLU A 33 1.50 -22.34 -18.93
C GLU A 33 0.50 -21.61 -18.00
N ALA A 34 0.37 -20.29 -18.11
CA ALA A 34 -0.62 -19.55 -17.32
C ALA A 34 -2.06 -19.90 -17.69
N ASP A 35 -2.33 -20.24 -18.94
CA ASP A 35 -3.65 -20.66 -19.41
C ASP A 35 -3.96 -22.13 -19.04
N GLU A 36 -2.95 -23.02 -19.02
CA GLU A 36 -3.10 -24.38 -18.47
C GLU A 36 -3.32 -24.39 -16.95
N VAL A 37 -2.62 -23.52 -16.21
CA VAL A 37 -2.84 -23.33 -14.76
C VAL A 37 -4.24 -22.75 -14.49
N LYS A 38 -4.72 -21.78 -15.30
CA LYS A 38 -6.11 -21.30 -15.21
C LYS A 38 -7.13 -22.41 -15.47
N ALA A 39 -6.89 -23.26 -16.47
CA ALA A 39 -7.80 -24.34 -16.84
C ALA A 39 -7.88 -25.46 -15.78
N SER A 40 -6.77 -25.71 -15.07
CA SER A 40 -6.73 -26.64 -13.94
C SER A 40 -7.31 -26.06 -12.66
N ASP A 41 -7.06 -24.78 -12.34
CA ASP A 41 -7.64 -24.07 -11.18
C ASP A 41 -9.17 -23.92 -11.30
N LEU A 42 -9.71 -23.73 -12.52
CA LEU A 42 -11.15 -23.68 -12.77
C LEU A 42 -11.86 -25.01 -12.50
N LYS A 43 -11.16 -26.15 -12.66
CA LYS A 43 -11.70 -27.49 -12.38
C LYS A 43 -11.66 -27.88 -10.90
N GLN A 44 -10.92 -27.15 -10.06
CA GLN A 44 -10.68 -27.49 -8.66
C GLN A 44 -11.00 -26.33 -7.70
N THR A 45 -12.19 -25.73 -7.82
CA THR A 45 -12.67 -24.76 -6.82
C THR A 45 -13.14 -25.51 -5.56
N SER A 46 -12.20 -25.72 -4.62
CA SER A 46 -12.55 -26.18 -3.27
C SER A 46 -13.43 -25.14 -2.56
N ARG A 47 -14.28 -25.55 -1.61
CA ARG A 47 -15.12 -24.64 -0.81
C ARG A 47 -14.25 -23.56 -0.13
N TRP A 48 -14.78 -22.35 0.07
CA TRP A 48 -14.08 -21.25 0.77
C TRP A 48 -13.52 -21.64 2.15
N SER A 49 -14.19 -22.57 2.84
CA SER A 49 -13.75 -23.11 4.14
C SER A 49 -12.46 -23.91 4.05
N ASP A 50 -12.19 -24.57 2.92
CA ASP A 50 -10.97 -25.36 2.71
C ASP A 50 -9.75 -24.48 2.40
N GLN A 51 -9.98 -23.23 1.99
CA GLN A 51 -8.93 -22.23 1.74
C GLN A 51 -8.46 -21.58 3.06
N LEU A 52 -9.27 -21.64 4.13
CA LEU A 52 -9.00 -21.03 5.42
C LEU A 52 -8.27 -22.02 6.34
N THR A 53 -6.98 -22.22 6.07
CA THR A 53 -6.17 -23.16 6.84
C THR A 53 -5.64 -22.53 8.13
N LEU A 54 -5.42 -23.34 9.17
CA LEU A 54 -4.79 -22.88 10.41
C LEU A 54 -3.40 -22.27 10.16
N ARG A 55 -2.61 -22.89 9.26
CA ARG A 55 -1.29 -22.36 8.86
C ARG A 55 -1.39 -21.00 8.17
N GLY A 56 -2.43 -20.80 7.35
CA GLY A 56 -2.78 -19.53 6.70
C GLY A 56 -3.06 -18.44 7.72
N VAL A 57 -3.93 -18.73 8.69
CA VAL A 57 -4.30 -17.80 9.76
C VAL A 57 -3.08 -17.41 10.60
N VAL A 58 -2.31 -18.38 11.09
CA VAL A 58 -1.11 -18.10 11.91
C VAL A 58 -0.06 -17.32 11.14
N THR A 59 0.17 -17.67 9.88
CA THR A 59 1.11 -16.93 9.02
C THR A 59 0.63 -15.51 8.79
N SER A 60 -0.65 -15.32 8.46
CA SER A 60 -1.23 -14.00 8.24
C SER A 60 -1.16 -13.10 9.47
N PHE A 61 -1.38 -13.66 10.66
CA PHE A 61 -1.27 -12.95 11.93
C PHE A 61 0.17 -12.49 12.19
N THR A 62 1.15 -13.38 11.98
CA THR A 62 2.58 -13.07 12.18
C THR A 62 3.06 -11.99 11.20
N VAL A 63 2.72 -12.14 9.92
CA VAL A 63 3.05 -11.15 8.88
C VAL A 63 2.32 -9.83 9.16
N GLY A 64 1.06 -9.90 9.58
CA GLY A 64 0.25 -8.74 9.96
C GLY A 64 0.90 -7.92 11.06
N ILE A 65 1.37 -8.54 12.15
CA ILE A 65 2.10 -7.86 13.23
C ILE A 65 3.36 -7.19 12.69
N MET A 66 4.18 -7.92 11.95
CA MET A 66 5.45 -7.42 11.42
C MET A 66 5.24 -6.17 10.55
N PHE A 67 4.30 -6.23 9.60
CA PHE A 67 4.01 -5.11 8.71
C PHE A 67 3.25 -3.97 9.40
N SER A 68 2.48 -4.25 10.46
CA SER A 68 1.83 -3.19 11.25
C SER A 68 2.86 -2.33 11.97
N ILE A 69 3.91 -2.93 12.55
CA ILE A 69 5.00 -2.18 13.19
C ILE A 69 5.74 -1.32 12.16
N ILE A 70 6.07 -1.89 10.99
CA ILE A 70 6.73 -1.16 9.91
C ILE A 70 5.86 0.01 9.43
N THR A 71 4.58 -0.24 9.19
CA THR A 71 3.61 0.76 8.74
C THR A 71 3.45 1.87 9.76
N MET A 72 3.35 1.53 11.05
CA MET A 72 3.25 2.51 12.12
C MET A 72 4.49 3.39 12.20
N LYS A 73 5.69 2.79 12.11
CA LYS A 73 6.94 3.54 12.08
C LYS A 73 6.95 4.52 10.90
N LEU A 74 6.68 4.04 9.69
CA LEU A 74 6.64 4.87 8.49
C LEU A 74 5.60 6.00 8.64
N ASN A 75 4.41 5.69 9.15
CA ASN A 75 3.35 6.67 9.35
C ASN A 75 3.80 7.79 10.31
N LEU A 76 4.42 7.44 11.44
CA LEU A 76 4.87 8.42 12.44
C LEU A 76 6.12 9.21 12.02
N THR A 77 7.01 8.61 11.22
CA THR A 77 8.25 9.29 10.81
C THR A 77 8.10 10.10 9.52
N THR A 78 7.35 9.59 8.54
CA THR A 78 7.28 10.16 7.18
C THR A 78 5.90 10.68 6.83
N GLY A 79 4.84 10.20 7.49
CA GLY A 79 3.45 10.43 7.09
C GLY A 79 3.06 9.79 5.76
N LEU A 80 3.95 9.02 5.13
CA LEU A 80 3.75 8.40 3.82
C LEU A 80 4.01 6.89 3.90
N VAL A 81 2.98 6.10 3.60
CA VAL A 81 3.06 4.63 3.59
C VAL A 81 2.95 4.15 2.13
N PRO A 82 4.01 3.60 1.53
CA PRO A 82 3.93 2.99 0.21
C PRO A 82 3.12 1.69 0.26
N THR A 83 2.63 1.22 -0.89
CA THR A 83 1.89 -0.05 -0.96
C THR A 83 2.82 -1.23 -0.74
N LEU A 84 2.63 -1.98 0.36
CA LEU A 84 3.47 -3.12 0.73
C LEU A 84 2.89 -4.49 0.31
N ASN A 85 1.89 -4.49 -0.59
CA ASN A 85 1.14 -5.70 -0.99
C ASN A 85 2.01 -6.82 -1.56
N VAL A 86 2.95 -6.48 -2.46
CA VAL A 86 3.87 -7.42 -3.12
C VAL A 86 4.83 -8.02 -2.09
N SER A 87 5.40 -7.18 -1.22
CA SER A 87 6.30 -7.63 -0.16
C SER A 87 5.58 -8.53 0.85
N ALA A 88 4.35 -8.18 1.23
CA ALA A 88 3.51 -9.02 2.08
C ALA A 88 3.18 -10.37 1.43
N ALA A 89 2.91 -10.40 0.12
CA ALA A 89 2.66 -11.63 -0.64
C ALA A 89 3.88 -12.56 -0.63
N LEU A 90 5.07 -12.02 -0.91
CA LEU A 90 6.32 -12.78 -0.91
C LEU A 90 6.61 -13.37 0.47
N VAL A 91 6.55 -12.56 1.54
CA VAL A 91 6.82 -13.05 2.91
C VAL A 91 5.80 -14.09 3.34
N THR A 92 4.52 -13.88 3.03
CA THR A 92 3.44 -14.83 3.34
C THR A 92 3.68 -16.17 2.64
N PHE A 93 3.99 -16.14 1.34
CA PHE A 93 4.32 -17.35 0.58
C PHE A 93 5.53 -18.09 1.18
N LEU A 94 6.60 -17.37 1.51
CA LEU A 94 7.81 -17.95 2.08
C LEU A 94 7.57 -18.61 3.43
N LEU A 95 6.82 -17.97 4.33
CA LEU A 95 6.47 -18.54 5.62
C LEU A 95 5.58 -19.77 5.48
N LEU A 96 4.54 -19.71 4.65
CA LEU A 96 3.66 -20.85 4.37
C LEU A 96 4.42 -22.05 3.79
N ARG A 97 5.35 -21.77 2.87
CA ARG A 97 6.20 -22.78 2.25
C ARG A 97 7.18 -23.39 3.23
N THR A 98 7.79 -22.57 4.08
CA THR A 98 8.74 -23.01 5.10
C THR A 98 8.03 -23.88 6.13
N TRP A 99 6.88 -23.41 6.63
CA TRP A 99 6.00 -24.16 7.52
C TRP A 99 5.62 -25.52 6.94
N SER A 100 5.19 -25.57 5.68
CA SER A 100 4.80 -26.82 5.00
C SER A 100 5.97 -27.79 4.85
N LYS A 101 7.19 -27.29 4.58
CA LYS A 101 8.40 -28.14 4.55
C LYS A 101 8.77 -28.68 5.92
N VAL A 102 8.61 -27.88 6.98
CA VAL A 102 8.87 -28.33 8.36
C VAL A 102 7.88 -29.43 8.75
N LEU A 103 6.59 -29.25 8.46
CA LEU A 103 5.57 -30.29 8.69
C LEU A 103 5.83 -31.58 7.91
N HIS A 104 6.24 -31.46 6.65
CA HIS A 104 6.59 -32.62 5.83
C HIS A 104 7.83 -33.35 6.40
N LYS A 105 8.83 -32.61 6.91
CA LYS A 105 9.98 -33.20 7.62
C LYS A 105 9.59 -33.84 8.95
N ALA A 106 8.53 -33.34 9.60
CA ALA A 106 7.99 -33.89 10.84
C ALA A 106 7.03 -35.09 10.63
N GLY A 107 6.85 -35.57 9.39
CA GLY A 107 6.02 -36.73 9.08
C GLY A 107 4.51 -36.48 9.07
N ILE A 108 4.08 -35.21 9.16
CA ILE A 108 2.65 -34.84 9.11
C ILE A 108 2.27 -34.61 7.64
N LEU A 109 1.27 -35.35 7.15
CA LEU A 109 0.73 -35.23 5.80
C LEU A 109 0.09 -33.84 5.61
N SER A 110 0.87 -32.88 5.11
CA SER A 110 0.40 -31.52 4.89
C SER A 110 -0.23 -31.39 3.50
N LYS A 111 -1.42 -30.80 3.42
CA LYS A 111 -2.06 -30.45 2.12
C LYS A 111 -1.08 -29.61 1.26
N PRO A 112 -1.08 -29.80 -0.08
CA PRO A 112 -0.26 -28.99 -0.97
C PRO A 112 -0.62 -27.51 -0.82
N LEU A 113 0.37 -26.63 -0.97
CA LEU A 113 0.16 -25.18 -0.86
C LEU A 113 -0.50 -24.69 -2.15
N THR A 114 -1.66 -24.03 -2.03
CA THR A 114 -2.38 -23.50 -3.19
C THR A 114 -2.16 -21.99 -3.35
N ALA A 115 -2.33 -21.48 -4.57
CA ALA A 115 -2.32 -20.05 -4.86
C ALA A 115 -3.43 -19.30 -4.09
N GLN A 116 -4.60 -19.95 -3.97
CA GLN A 116 -5.75 -19.42 -3.24
C GLN A 116 -5.46 -19.24 -1.74
N GLU A 117 -4.87 -20.25 -1.08
CA GLU A 117 -4.49 -20.14 0.34
C GLU A 117 -3.48 -19.01 0.57
N THR A 118 -2.48 -18.88 -0.31
CA THR A 118 -1.49 -17.80 -0.24
C THR A 118 -2.17 -16.44 -0.38
N THR A 119 -3.15 -16.33 -1.28
CA THR A 119 -3.93 -15.10 -1.51
C THR A 119 -4.78 -14.73 -0.30
N VAL A 120 -5.47 -15.70 0.31
CA VAL A 120 -6.30 -15.47 1.52
C VAL A 120 -5.41 -15.02 2.69
N ALA A 121 -4.31 -15.72 2.95
CA ALA A 121 -3.38 -15.36 4.02
C ALA A 121 -2.76 -13.97 3.80
N GLN A 122 -2.37 -13.66 2.56
CA GLN A 122 -1.81 -12.35 2.19
C GLN A 122 -2.84 -11.24 2.36
N THR A 123 -4.10 -11.46 1.95
CA THR A 123 -5.18 -10.49 2.10
C THR A 123 -5.47 -10.19 3.58
N CYS A 124 -5.45 -11.21 4.43
CA CYS A 124 -5.62 -11.06 5.87
C CYS A 124 -4.46 -10.24 6.49
N ALA A 125 -3.22 -10.52 6.12
CA ALA A 125 -2.06 -9.77 6.56
C ALA A 125 -2.11 -8.30 6.10
N VAL A 126 -2.50 -8.06 4.84
CA VAL A 126 -2.66 -6.71 4.26
C VAL A 126 -3.73 -5.92 4.98
N SER A 127 -4.89 -6.53 5.22
CA SER A 127 -5.99 -5.90 5.95
C SER A 127 -5.57 -5.48 7.35
N SER A 128 -4.78 -6.33 8.02
CA SER A 128 -4.28 -6.06 9.38
C SER A 128 -3.37 -4.83 9.43
N TYR A 129 -2.34 -4.74 8.57
CA TYR A 129 -1.44 -3.58 8.61
C TYR A 129 -2.07 -2.32 8.02
N THR A 130 -3.03 -2.44 7.09
CA THR A 130 -3.71 -1.28 6.51
C THR A 130 -4.53 -0.55 7.58
N ILE A 131 -5.07 -1.24 8.58
CA ILE A 131 -5.74 -0.61 9.72
C ILE A 131 -4.76 0.24 10.55
N ALA A 132 -3.48 -0.13 10.67
CA ALA A 132 -2.50 0.70 11.37
C ALA A 132 -2.31 2.08 10.70
N TYR A 133 -2.53 2.17 9.38
CA TYR A 133 -2.53 3.43 8.64
C TYR A 133 -3.93 4.07 8.58
N GLY A 134 -4.91 3.39 7.99
CA GLY A 134 -6.26 3.91 7.73
C GLY A 134 -7.12 4.07 8.99
N GLY A 135 -6.82 3.34 10.06
CA GLY A 135 -7.49 3.44 11.37
C GLY A 135 -7.07 4.66 12.20
N GLY A 136 -6.18 5.51 11.66
CA GLY A 136 -5.87 6.82 12.24
C GLY A 136 -4.86 6.83 13.38
N PHE A 137 -4.20 5.70 13.64
CA PHE A 137 -3.23 5.57 14.74
C PHE A 137 -2.04 6.54 14.62
N GLY A 138 -1.67 6.96 13.41
CA GLY A 138 -0.63 7.98 13.19
C GLY A 138 -1.15 9.40 12.96
N SER A 139 -2.48 9.61 12.98
CA SER A 139 -3.09 10.90 12.64
C SER A 139 -4.16 11.30 13.66
N TYR A 140 -5.44 11.13 13.33
CA TYR A 140 -6.55 11.65 14.13
C TYR A 140 -6.71 10.93 15.47
N LEU A 141 -6.43 9.63 15.55
CA LEU A 141 -6.52 8.87 16.81
C LEU A 141 -5.45 9.31 17.81
N LEU A 142 -4.24 9.64 17.32
CA LEU A 142 -3.16 10.20 18.12
C LEU A 142 -3.46 11.65 18.54
N GLY A 143 -4.14 12.41 17.67
CA GLY A 143 -4.59 13.76 17.93
C GLY A 143 -5.60 13.89 19.08
N LEU A 144 -6.43 12.86 19.32
CA LEU A 144 -7.40 12.84 20.41
C LEU A 144 -6.77 12.76 21.81
N ASN A 145 -5.50 12.35 21.90
CA ASN A 145 -4.82 12.16 23.18
C ASN A 145 -4.61 13.50 23.91
N LYS A 146 -4.85 13.50 25.24
CA LYS A 146 -4.66 14.65 26.13
C LYS A 146 -3.27 15.27 26.02
N LYS A 147 -2.23 14.46 25.91
CA LYS A 147 -0.85 14.96 25.76
C LYS A 147 -0.68 15.76 24.46
N THR A 148 -1.31 15.31 23.37
CA THR A 148 -1.27 16.02 22.08
C THR A 148 -2.07 17.32 22.15
N TYR A 149 -3.21 17.31 22.85
CA TYR A 149 -4.03 18.49 23.12
C TYR A 149 -3.27 19.58 23.89
N GLU A 150 -2.55 19.19 24.95
CA GLU A 150 -1.73 20.11 25.75
C GLU A 150 -0.56 20.69 24.94
N LEU A 151 0.08 19.86 24.10
CA LEU A 151 1.17 20.28 23.21
C LEU A 151 0.70 21.23 22.10
N ALA A 152 -0.55 21.09 21.64
CA ALA A 152 -1.13 21.98 20.63
C ALA A 152 -1.41 23.39 21.16
N GLY A 153 -1.55 23.55 22.49
CA GLY A 153 -1.80 24.81 23.18
C GLY A 153 -3.29 25.02 23.46
N VAL A 154 -3.64 25.17 24.74
CA VAL A 154 -5.03 25.29 25.24
C VAL A 154 -5.72 26.57 24.73
N ASP A 155 -4.95 27.63 24.45
CA ASP A 155 -5.44 28.94 24.00
C ASP A 155 -5.30 29.14 22.48
N VAL A 156 -5.38 28.08 21.68
CA VAL A 156 -5.39 28.16 20.21
C VAL A 156 -6.83 28.11 19.71
N GLU A 157 -7.23 29.06 18.88
CA GLU A 157 -8.55 29.04 18.22
C GLU A 157 -8.74 27.72 17.47
N GLY A 158 -9.78 26.96 17.84
CA GLY A 158 -10.04 25.61 17.34
C GLY A 158 -9.65 24.46 18.30
N ASN A 159 -8.94 24.73 19.40
CA ASN A 159 -8.55 23.75 20.41
C ASN A 159 -9.34 23.93 21.73
N VAL A 160 -10.69 23.84 21.66
CA VAL A 160 -11.54 24.18 22.81
C VAL A 160 -11.30 23.28 24.02
N ALA A 161 -11.46 23.84 25.22
CA ALA A 161 -11.30 23.12 26.48
C ALA A 161 -12.21 21.88 26.53
N GLY A 162 -11.59 20.70 26.66
CA GLY A 162 -12.31 19.42 26.68
C GLY A 162 -12.44 18.72 25.31
N SER A 163 -11.82 19.21 24.24
CA SER A 163 -11.78 18.53 22.93
C SER A 163 -10.83 17.33 22.85
N TYR A 164 -10.32 16.83 23.97
CA TYR A 164 -9.50 15.63 24.02
C TYR A 164 -10.31 14.46 24.57
N LYS A 165 -10.05 13.27 24.04
CA LYS A 165 -10.61 12.02 24.55
C LYS A 165 -9.51 10.99 24.64
N GLU A 166 -9.29 10.44 25.82
CA GLU A 166 -8.35 9.34 25.98
C GLU A 166 -8.89 8.09 25.26
N PRO A 167 -8.21 7.63 24.20
CA PRO A 167 -8.68 6.49 23.44
C PRO A 167 -8.40 5.22 24.26
N GLY A 168 -9.37 4.80 25.07
CA GLY A 168 -9.32 3.51 25.75
C GLY A 168 -9.29 2.36 24.74
N ILE A 169 -8.59 1.28 25.07
CA ILE A 169 -8.41 0.11 24.16
C ILE A 169 -9.75 -0.41 23.64
N GLY A 170 -10.76 -0.54 24.51
CA GLY A 170 -12.10 -1.00 24.12
C GLY A 170 -12.81 -0.06 23.14
N TRP A 171 -12.65 1.25 23.31
CA TRP A 171 -13.21 2.25 22.39
C TRP A 171 -12.53 2.21 21.03
N MET A 172 -11.21 2.09 21.01
CA MET A 172 -10.43 1.96 19.77
C MET A 172 -10.81 0.70 18.99
N ILE A 173 -10.99 -0.43 19.69
CA ILE A 173 -11.44 -1.67 19.06
C ILE A 173 -12.84 -1.47 18.44
N GLY A 174 -13.78 -0.88 19.19
CA GLY A 174 -15.12 -0.58 18.67
C GLY A 174 -15.11 0.37 17.47
N PHE A 175 -14.28 1.42 17.52
CA PHE A 175 -14.11 2.37 16.43
C PHE A 175 -13.55 1.70 15.17
N CYS A 176 -12.42 0.99 15.28
CA CYS A 176 -11.81 0.30 14.15
C CYS A 176 -12.73 -0.79 13.59
N PHE A 177 -13.49 -1.47 14.43
CA PHE A 177 -14.49 -2.46 14.02
C PHE A 177 -15.57 -1.79 13.16
N LEU A 178 -16.23 -0.75 13.65
CA LEU A 178 -17.29 -0.05 12.92
C LEU A 178 -16.81 0.48 11.56
N VAL A 179 -15.67 1.17 11.54
CA VAL A 179 -15.11 1.76 10.32
C VAL A 179 -14.75 0.68 9.29
N SER A 180 -14.19 -0.45 9.74
CA SER A 180 -13.78 -1.54 8.86
C SER A 180 -14.98 -2.27 8.24
N PHE A 181 -16.05 -2.52 9.02
CA PHE A 181 -17.26 -3.18 8.52
C PHE A 181 -18.01 -2.34 7.49
N VAL A 182 -18.11 -1.02 7.71
CA VAL A 182 -18.69 -0.09 6.73
C VAL A 182 -17.97 -0.20 5.38
N GLY A 183 -16.63 -0.24 5.39
CA GLY A 183 -15.82 -0.41 4.19
C GLY A 183 -16.09 -1.73 3.44
N ILE A 184 -16.22 -2.85 4.17
CA ILE A 184 -16.50 -4.18 3.58
C ILE A 184 -17.86 -4.17 2.86
N PHE A 185 -18.89 -3.56 3.44
CA PHE A 185 -20.21 -3.55 2.81
C PHE A 185 -20.28 -2.65 1.58
N ILE A 186 -19.53 -1.54 1.53
CA ILE A 186 -19.38 -0.72 0.31
C ILE A 186 -18.73 -1.52 -0.82
N LEU A 187 -17.77 -2.40 -0.50
CA LEU A 187 -17.06 -3.18 -1.51
C LEU A 187 -17.94 -4.22 -2.20
N VAL A 188 -19.01 -4.73 -1.58
CA VAL A 188 -19.90 -5.73 -2.18
C VAL A 188 -20.55 -5.25 -3.48
N PRO A 189 -21.28 -4.12 -3.51
CA PRO A 189 -21.87 -3.60 -4.75
C PRO A 189 -20.82 -3.07 -5.74
N LEU A 190 -19.75 -2.42 -5.24
CA LEU A 190 -18.67 -1.89 -6.09
C LEU A 190 -17.93 -3.00 -6.84
N ARG A 191 -17.72 -4.16 -6.21
CA ARG A 191 -17.09 -5.33 -6.85
C ARG A 191 -17.87 -5.78 -8.08
N LYS A 192 -19.19 -5.90 -7.97
CA LYS A 192 -20.04 -6.32 -9.10
C LYS A 192 -19.92 -5.35 -10.26
N ILE A 193 -20.02 -4.05 -9.97
CA ILE A 193 -19.96 -3.01 -10.99
C ILE A 193 -18.55 -2.92 -11.61
N LEU A 194 -17.50 -2.77 -10.80
CA LEU A 194 -16.14 -2.49 -11.28
C LEU A 194 -15.46 -3.70 -11.90
N ILE A 195 -15.63 -4.90 -11.31
CA ILE A 195 -14.94 -6.12 -11.75
C ILE A 195 -15.76 -6.87 -12.79
N ILE A 196 -17.06 -7.10 -12.54
CA ILE A 196 -17.89 -7.93 -13.41
C ILE A 196 -18.41 -7.11 -14.60
N ASP A 197 -19.04 -5.96 -14.34
CA ASP A 197 -19.71 -5.18 -15.39
C ASP A 197 -18.72 -4.35 -16.24
N TYR A 198 -17.73 -3.72 -15.59
CA TYR A 198 -16.77 -2.85 -16.26
C TYR A 198 -15.43 -3.50 -16.62
N LYS A 199 -15.12 -4.69 -16.06
CA LYS A 199 -13.87 -5.45 -16.26
C LYS A 199 -12.61 -4.57 -16.16
N LEU A 200 -12.59 -3.64 -15.20
CA LEU A 200 -11.46 -2.72 -15.05
C LEU A 200 -10.28 -3.45 -14.41
N PRO A 201 -9.07 -3.40 -15.02
CA PRO A 201 -7.89 -3.98 -14.40
C PRO A 201 -7.58 -3.21 -13.12
N TYR A 202 -7.49 -3.90 -11.99
CA TYR A 202 -7.07 -3.32 -10.72
C TYR A 202 -5.56 -3.49 -10.58
N PRO A 203 -4.72 -2.49 -10.93
CA PRO A 203 -3.31 -2.74 -11.26
C PRO A 203 -2.51 -3.39 -10.13
N SER A 204 -2.72 -2.94 -8.89
CA SER A 204 -2.06 -3.49 -7.70
C SER A 204 -2.48 -4.94 -7.41
N GLY A 205 -3.77 -5.25 -7.56
CA GLY A 205 -4.31 -6.59 -7.36
C GLY A 205 -3.88 -7.55 -8.47
N THR A 206 -3.92 -7.11 -9.72
CA THR A 206 -3.44 -7.88 -10.88
C THR A 206 -1.96 -8.22 -10.75
N ALA A 207 -1.11 -7.25 -10.38
CA ALA A 207 0.31 -7.50 -10.16
C ALA A 207 0.57 -8.52 -9.04
N THR A 208 -0.20 -8.43 -7.94
CA THR A 208 -0.10 -9.38 -6.82
C THR A 208 -0.55 -10.78 -7.25
N ALA A 209 -1.63 -10.90 -8.00
CA ALA A 209 -2.14 -12.18 -8.50
C ALA A 209 -1.16 -12.85 -9.48
N VAL A 210 -0.59 -12.09 -10.42
CA VAL A 210 0.45 -12.59 -11.34
C VAL A 210 1.66 -13.07 -10.56
N LEU A 211 2.08 -12.34 -9.54
CA LEU A 211 3.20 -12.75 -8.68
C LEU A 211 2.90 -14.04 -7.91
N ILE A 212 1.74 -14.14 -7.27
CA ILE A 212 1.34 -15.34 -6.50
C ILE A 212 1.25 -16.56 -7.42
N ASN A 213 0.62 -16.43 -8.59
CA ASN A 213 0.57 -17.51 -9.57
C ASN A 213 1.97 -17.90 -10.03
N GLY A 214 2.82 -16.90 -10.30
CA GLY A 214 4.23 -17.12 -10.64
C GLY A 214 5.02 -17.85 -9.55
N PHE A 215 4.63 -17.80 -8.28
CA PHE A 215 5.28 -18.60 -7.22
C PHE A 215 4.91 -20.08 -7.23
N HIS A 216 3.77 -20.43 -7.83
CA HIS A 216 3.23 -21.78 -7.88
C HIS A 216 3.56 -22.53 -9.18
N THR A 217 4.11 -21.87 -10.19
CA THR A 217 4.61 -22.50 -11.44
C THR A 217 5.95 -23.23 -11.23
N SER A 218 6.25 -24.21 -12.09
CA SER A 218 7.48 -25.01 -12.09
C SER A 218 8.77 -24.14 -12.14
N LYS A 219 8.80 -23.12 -13.01
CA LYS A 219 9.85 -22.09 -13.13
C LYS A 219 9.85 -21.10 -11.94
N GLY A 220 8.71 -20.95 -11.26
CA GLY A 220 8.50 -20.06 -10.11
C GLY A 220 9.40 -20.33 -8.90
N ASN A 221 9.77 -21.59 -8.71
CA ASN A 221 10.65 -22.00 -7.62
C ASN A 221 12.06 -21.40 -7.74
N GLN A 222 12.58 -21.23 -8.96
CA GLN A 222 13.87 -20.61 -9.20
C GLN A 222 13.82 -19.10 -8.96
N MET A 223 12.76 -18.44 -9.44
CA MET A 223 12.56 -17.00 -9.25
C MET A 223 12.34 -16.65 -7.77
N ALA A 224 11.52 -17.43 -7.06
CA ALA A 224 11.32 -17.27 -5.62
C ALA A 224 12.63 -17.47 -4.82
N ARG A 225 13.51 -18.40 -5.24
CA ARG A 225 14.83 -18.55 -4.62
C ARG A 225 15.75 -17.36 -4.87
N LYS A 226 15.77 -16.81 -6.10
CA LYS A 226 16.53 -15.59 -6.42
C LYS A 226 16.03 -14.40 -5.60
N GLN A 227 14.72 -14.21 -5.52
CA GLN A 227 14.10 -13.15 -4.71
C GLN A 227 14.37 -13.32 -3.22
N LEU A 228 14.29 -14.56 -2.68
CA LEU A 228 14.64 -14.84 -1.29
C LEU A 228 16.11 -14.55 -0.98
N ARG A 229 17.02 -14.91 -1.90
CA ARG A 229 18.45 -14.63 -1.75
C ARG A 229 18.71 -13.12 -1.72
N GLY A 230 18.12 -12.38 -2.65
CA GLY A 230 18.20 -10.92 -2.67
C GLY A 230 17.62 -10.30 -1.40
N PHE A 231 16.41 -10.71 -1.00
CA PHE A 231 15.77 -10.25 0.24
C PHE A 231 16.66 -10.48 1.46
N THR A 232 17.23 -11.69 1.59
CA THR A 232 18.10 -12.04 2.71
C THR A 232 19.38 -11.20 2.70
N GLN A 233 20.01 -10.99 1.54
CA GLN A 233 21.19 -10.15 1.41
C GLN A 233 20.91 -8.69 1.82
N PHE A 234 19.89 -8.06 1.26
CA PHE A 234 19.53 -6.69 1.60
C PHE A 234 19.04 -6.54 3.05
N PHE A 235 18.36 -7.55 3.59
CA PHE A 235 17.99 -7.59 4.99
C PHE A 235 19.22 -7.62 5.89
N THR A 236 20.20 -8.50 5.62
CA THR A 236 21.44 -8.57 6.41
C THR A 236 22.26 -7.29 6.31
N LEU A 237 22.38 -6.69 5.12
CA LEU A 237 23.05 -5.41 4.93
C LEU A 237 22.34 -4.29 5.71
N SER A 238 21.00 -4.23 5.62
CA SER A 238 20.20 -3.21 6.31
C SER A 238 20.27 -3.36 7.83
N PHE A 239 20.30 -4.60 8.33
CA PHE A 239 20.45 -4.91 9.73
C PHE A 239 21.83 -4.51 10.26
N LEU A 240 22.90 -4.89 9.56
CA LEU A 240 24.27 -4.53 9.94
C LEU A 240 24.49 -3.01 9.92
N TRP A 241 23.93 -2.33 8.92
CA TRP A 241 24.00 -0.86 8.86
C TRP A 241 23.20 -0.21 9.99
N SER A 242 22.00 -0.68 10.28
CA SER A 242 21.19 -0.15 11.39
C SER A 242 21.88 -0.39 12.74
N PHE A 243 22.53 -1.54 12.92
CA PHE A 243 23.33 -1.84 14.10
C PHE A 243 24.53 -0.91 14.22
N PHE A 244 25.24 -0.66 13.11
CA PHE A 244 26.34 0.31 13.06
C PHE A 244 25.86 1.72 13.40
N GLN A 245 24.77 2.20 12.79
CA GLN A 245 24.20 3.52 13.09
C GLN A 245 23.79 3.64 14.56
N TRP A 246 23.17 2.60 15.13
CA TRP A 246 22.80 2.55 16.54
C TRP A 246 24.03 2.58 17.46
N PHE A 247 25.07 1.80 17.16
CA PHE A 247 26.30 1.75 17.95
C PHE A 247 27.05 3.08 17.99
N PHE A 248 27.04 3.84 16.89
CA PHE A 248 27.70 5.14 16.78
C PHE A 248 26.79 6.35 17.06
N SER A 249 25.52 6.14 17.44
CA SER A 249 24.62 7.21 17.85
C SER A 249 24.77 7.47 19.35
N GLY A 250 25.28 8.65 19.71
CA GLY A 250 25.50 9.08 21.10
C GLY A 250 24.34 9.84 21.75
N GLY A 251 23.14 9.88 21.14
CA GLY A 251 22.02 10.73 21.57
C GLY A 251 21.03 11.12 20.46
N GLU A 252 19.92 11.77 20.82
CA GLU A 252 18.74 12.01 19.96
C GLU A 252 19.00 12.85 18.69
N ALA A 253 20.06 13.67 18.67
CA ALA A 253 20.39 14.54 17.54
C ALA A 253 21.82 14.31 17.00
N CYS A 254 22.35 13.10 17.15
CA CYS A 254 23.72 12.80 16.71
C CYS A 254 23.86 11.41 16.07
N GLY A 255 24.89 11.29 15.23
CA GLY A 255 25.17 10.10 14.43
C GLY A 255 24.83 10.29 12.94
N PHE A 256 24.88 9.20 12.19
CA PHE A 256 24.68 9.20 10.72
C PHE A 256 23.24 9.52 10.27
N ALA A 257 22.29 9.63 11.20
CA ALA A 257 20.94 10.09 10.90
C ALA A 257 20.87 11.62 10.67
N HIS A 258 21.81 12.38 11.25
CA HIS A 258 21.85 13.86 11.19
C HIS A 258 23.20 14.37 10.68
N PHE A 259 23.76 13.72 9.66
CA PHE A 259 25.10 14.04 9.20
C PHE A 259 25.11 15.35 8.36
N PRO A 260 25.84 16.40 8.78
CA PRO A 260 25.83 17.71 8.12
C PRO A 260 26.70 17.72 6.84
N THR A 261 26.29 16.95 5.82
CA THR A 261 26.97 16.79 4.52
C THR A 261 27.14 18.11 3.76
N PHE A 262 26.19 19.02 3.85
CA PHE A 262 26.18 20.30 3.10
C PHE A 262 26.66 21.51 3.95
N GLY A 263 27.24 21.25 5.12
CA GLY A 263 27.71 22.28 6.06
C GLY A 263 26.67 22.72 7.09
N LEU A 264 27.12 23.48 8.09
CA LEU A 264 26.31 23.88 9.27
C LEU A 264 25.16 24.85 8.92
N ALA A 265 25.33 25.68 7.89
CA ALA A 265 24.28 26.60 7.44
C ALA A 265 23.11 25.85 6.80
N ALA A 266 23.39 24.86 5.95
CA ALA A 266 22.39 23.98 5.36
C ALA A 266 21.72 23.11 6.43
N TYR A 267 22.49 22.59 7.39
CA TYR A 267 21.98 21.83 8.53
C TYR A 267 20.95 22.63 9.35
N ARG A 268 21.18 23.93 9.60
CA ARG A 268 20.22 24.83 10.28
C ARG A 268 18.90 25.00 9.52
N ASN A 269 18.92 24.82 8.20
CA ASN A 269 17.73 24.81 7.34
C ASN A 269 17.23 23.38 7.08
N THR A 270 17.60 22.40 7.93
CA THR A 270 17.22 20.99 7.83
C THR A 270 17.68 20.27 6.55
N PHE A 271 18.65 20.83 5.82
CA PHE A 271 19.32 20.14 4.72
C PHE A 271 20.48 19.31 5.26
N PHE A 272 20.24 18.01 5.39
CA PHE A 272 21.25 17.03 5.72
C PHE A 272 20.91 15.70 5.05
N PHE A 273 21.91 14.84 4.91
CA PHE A 273 21.68 13.46 4.47
C PHE A 273 21.41 12.58 5.68
N ASP A 274 20.21 11.99 5.72
CA ASP A 274 19.91 10.85 6.56
C ASP A 274 20.34 9.57 5.83
N PHE A 275 21.32 8.85 6.37
CA PHE A 275 21.80 7.59 5.80
C PHE A 275 20.89 6.39 6.15
N SER A 276 19.63 6.61 6.51
CA SER A 276 18.67 5.53 6.77
C SER A 276 18.34 4.74 5.50
N LEU A 277 18.70 3.47 5.49
CA LEU A 277 18.37 2.52 4.42
C LEU A 277 16.85 2.29 4.28
N THR A 278 16.06 2.70 5.26
CA THR A 278 14.59 2.66 5.16
C THR A 278 14.11 3.53 3.99
N TYR A 279 14.69 4.72 3.81
CA TYR A 279 14.33 5.62 2.71
C TYR A 279 14.89 5.16 1.36
N VAL A 280 16.05 4.53 1.35
CA VAL A 280 16.59 3.87 0.15
C VAL A 280 15.63 2.76 -0.29
N GLY A 281 15.16 1.93 0.65
CA GLY A 281 14.14 0.91 0.41
C GLY A 281 12.84 1.47 -0.14
N ALA A 282 12.30 2.52 0.50
CA ALA A 282 11.09 3.20 0.03
C ALA A 282 11.26 3.80 -1.38
N GLY A 283 12.41 4.42 -1.65
CA GLY A 283 12.73 5.01 -2.95
C GLY A 283 12.90 3.98 -4.06
N MET A 284 13.34 2.75 -3.76
CA MET A 284 13.37 1.65 -4.73
C MET A 284 11.98 1.11 -5.08
N ILE A 285 11.00 1.25 -4.17
CA ILE A 285 9.61 0.82 -4.38
C ILE A 285 8.83 1.90 -5.16
N CYS A 286 9.07 3.17 -4.87
CA CYS A 286 8.42 4.28 -5.53
C CYS A 286 8.99 4.54 -6.93
N SER A 287 8.14 4.99 -7.87
CA SER A 287 8.58 5.38 -9.21
C SER A 287 9.57 6.55 -9.15
N HIS A 288 10.52 6.60 -10.09
CA HIS A 288 11.50 7.68 -10.18
C HIS A 288 10.86 9.08 -10.25
N ILE A 289 9.67 9.19 -10.86
CA ILE A 289 8.95 10.47 -10.92
C ILE A 289 8.54 10.97 -9.53
N VAL A 290 8.17 10.05 -8.62
CA VAL A 290 7.81 10.39 -7.24
C VAL A 290 9.06 10.85 -6.49
N ASN A 291 10.18 10.13 -6.64
CA ASN A 291 11.44 10.48 -5.97
C ASN A 291 11.95 11.86 -6.41
N ILE A 292 11.94 12.15 -7.72
CA ILE A 292 12.34 13.47 -8.24
C ILE A 292 11.38 14.57 -7.75
N SER A 293 10.07 14.29 -7.73
CA SER A 293 9.07 15.25 -7.24
C SER A 293 9.26 15.55 -5.74
N LEU A 294 9.59 14.53 -4.93
CA LEU A 294 9.89 14.71 -3.51
C LEU A 294 11.15 15.55 -3.29
N ILE A 295 12.21 15.32 -4.08
CA ILE A 295 13.44 16.13 -4.02
C ILE A 295 13.13 17.58 -4.39
N LEU A 296 12.43 17.81 -5.50
CA LEU A 296 12.06 19.15 -5.95
C LEU A 296 11.17 19.85 -4.92
N GLY A 297 10.20 19.13 -4.35
CA GLY A 297 9.35 19.63 -3.26
C GLY A 297 10.15 19.99 -2.00
N ALA A 298 11.14 19.16 -1.64
CA ALA A 298 12.03 19.45 -0.51
C ALA A 298 12.88 20.71 -0.75
N VAL A 299 13.43 20.87 -1.97
CA VAL A 299 14.21 22.06 -2.35
C VAL A 299 13.33 23.32 -2.35
N LEU A 300 12.14 23.27 -2.93
CA LEU A 300 11.22 24.43 -2.93
C LEU A 300 10.74 24.78 -1.53
N SER A 301 10.36 23.78 -0.74
CA SER A 301 9.78 23.97 0.60
C SER A 301 10.83 24.42 1.61
N TRP A 302 11.86 23.59 1.84
CA TRP A 302 12.88 23.84 2.85
C TRP A 302 14.00 24.76 2.38
N GLY A 303 14.27 24.81 1.06
CA GLY A 303 15.35 25.63 0.51
C GLY A 303 14.93 27.07 0.19
N VAL A 304 13.67 27.30 -0.18
CA VAL A 304 13.20 28.62 -0.63
C VAL A 304 12.09 29.14 0.27
N MET A 305 10.97 28.43 0.37
CA MET A 305 9.75 28.94 0.99
C MET A 305 9.91 29.21 2.51
N TRP A 306 10.40 28.23 3.29
CA TRP A 306 10.52 28.41 4.74
C TRP A 306 11.58 29.44 5.16
N PRO A 307 12.77 29.51 4.52
CA PRO A 307 13.74 30.56 4.80
C PRO A 307 13.20 31.98 4.52
N LEU A 308 12.45 32.16 3.44
CA LEU A 308 11.81 33.45 3.11
C LEU A 308 10.77 33.86 4.16
N ILE A 309 9.89 32.94 4.54
CA ILE A 309 8.86 33.22 5.57
C ILE A 309 9.51 33.47 6.93
N LYS A 310 10.61 32.78 7.26
CA LYS A 310 11.38 33.03 8.49
C LYS A 310 11.97 34.46 8.54
N GLY A 311 12.30 35.05 7.39
CA GLY A 311 12.78 36.43 7.29
C GLY A 311 11.72 37.49 7.61
N LEU A 312 10.44 37.14 7.51
CA LEU A 312 9.29 38.02 7.79
C LEU A 312 8.81 37.94 9.26
N ASN A 313 9.70 37.51 10.16
CA ASN A 313 9.41 37.40 11.59
C ASN A 313 9.11 38.78 12.19
N GLY A 314 7.95 38.93 12.84
CA GLY A 314 7.46 40.20 13.39
C GLY A 314 6.37 40.89 12.56
N GLU A 315 6.29 40.62 11.25
CA GLU A 315 5.22 41.16 10.38
C GLU A 315 4.09 40.14 10.18
N TRP A 316 4.44 38.89 9.87
CA TRP A 316 3.46 37.83 9.57
C TRP A 316 3.12 36.97 10.80
N PHE A 317 4.04 36.87 11.75
CA PHE A 317 3.81 36.17 13.01
C PHE A 317 4.58 36.83 14.16
N PRO A 318 4.06 36.76 15.40
CA PRO A 318 4.66 37.42 16.55
C PRO A 318 6.06 36.89 16.87
N ALA A 319 7.04 37.79 16.97
CA ALA A 319 8.45 37.47 17.25
C ALA A 319 8.69 36.94 18.68
N ASN A 320 7.72 37.13 19.58
CA ASN A 320 7.82 36.75 21.00
C ASN A 320 7.52 35.26 21.25
N VAL A 321 7.18 34.49 20.22
CA VAL A 321 6.76 33.08 20.35
C VAL A 321 7.81 32.18 19.70
N PRO A 322 8.20 31.06 20.35
CA PRO A 322 9.15 30.13 19.75
C PRO A 322 8.66 29.61 18.39
N LEU A 323 9.58 29.50 17.42
CA LEU A 323 9.33 29.06 16.03
C LEU A 323 8.69 27.66 15.91
N SER A 324 8.74 26.86 16.98
CA SER A 324 8.10 25.55 17.10
C SER A 324 6.62 25.62 17.46
N SER A 325 6.12 26.77 17.93
CA SER A 325 4.73 26.96 18.31
C SER A 325 3.83 27.06 17.09
N MET A 326 2.63 26.49 17.18
CA MET A 326 1.59 26.56 16.15
C MET A 326 1.17 28.01 15.83
N LYS A 327 1.44 28.97 16.72
CA LYS A 327 1.19 30.42 16.51
C LYS A 327 2.28 31.12 15.67
N SER A 328 3.32 30.39 15.26
CA SER A 328 4.50 30.92 14.56
C SER A 328 4.72 30.18 13.22
N LEU A 329 5.96 30.08 12.76
CA LEU A 329 6.34 29.41 11.51
C LEU A 329 5.77 27.98 11.37
N GLN A 330 5.64 27.22 12.46
CA GLN A 330 5.07 25.87 12.42
C GLN A 330 3.60 25.85 11.99
N GLY A 331 2.80 26.87 12.33
CA GLY A 331 1.41 26.99 11.87
C GLY A 331 1.32 27.13 10.35
N TYR A 332 2.14 28.03 9.77
CA TYR A 332 2.24 28.19 8.32
C TYR A 332 2.65 26.91 7.61
N LYS A 333 3.60 26.14 8.18
CA LYS A 333 3.98 24.82 7.67
C LYS A 333 2.79 23.88 7.57
N VAL A 334 2.04 23.74 8.65
CA VAL A 334 0.92 22.80 8.73
C VAL A 334 -0.23 23.24 7.82
N PHE A 335 -0.68 24.49 7.90
CA PHE A 335 -1.87 24.93 7.16
C PHE A 335 -1.66 25.03 5.65
N ILE A 336 -0.49 25.49 5.18
CA ILE A 336 -0.18 25.51 3.74
C ILE A 336 -0.13 24.08 3.20
N SER A 337 0.50 23.15 3.93
CA SER A 337 0.53 21.74 3.54
C SER A 337 -0.86 21.12 3.49
N ILE A 338 -1.71 21.37 4.48
CA ILE A 338 -3.11 20.88 4.49
C ILE A 338 -3.89 21.45 3.30
N ALA A 339 -3.76 22.75 3.03
CA ALA A 339 -4.45 23.40 1.91
C ALA A 339 -4.01 22.79 0.55
N LEU A 340 -2.72 22.53 0.37
CA LEU A 340 -2.20 21.86 -0.83
C LEU A 340 -2.72 20.43 -0.97
N ILE A 341 -2.69 19.64 0.10
CA ILE A 341 -3.19 18.26 0.09
C ILE A 341 -4.69 18.22 -0.21
N LEU A 342 -5.46 19.11 0.43
CA LEU A 342 -6.92 19.18 0.23
C LEU A 342 -7.27 19.69 -1.18
N GLY A 343 -6.52 20.66 -1.70
CA GLY A 343 -6.66 21.17 -3.06
C GLY A 343 -6.35 20.11 -4.12
N ASP A 344 -5.23 19.38 -3.98
CA ASP A 344 -4.87 18.29 -4.88
C ASP A 344 -5.87 17.12 -4.78
N GLY A 345 -6.27 16.76 -3.56
CA GLY A 345 -7.30 15.75 -3.32
C GLY A 345 -8.63 16.09 -4.00
N LEU A 346 -9.10 17.33 -3.86
CA LEU A 346 -10.34 17.81 -4.49
C LEU A 346 -10.22 17.84 -6.02
N TYR A 347 -9.08 18.30 -6.55
CA TYR A 347 -8.82 18.32 -7.98
C TYR A 347 -8.83 16.89 -8.57
N ASN A 348 -8.08 15.96 -7.97
CA ASN A 348 -8.02 14.58 -8.43
C ASN A 348 -9.37 13.87 -8.30
N PHE A 349 -10.09 14.08 -7.20
CA PHE A 349 -11.45 13.55 -7.02
C PHE A 349 -12.38 14.05 -8.13
N THR A 350 -12.42 15.36 -8.37
CA THR A 350 -13.25 15.98 -9.40
C THR A 350 -12.88 15.47 -10.79
N LYS A 351 -11.59 15.44 -11.11
CA LYS A 351 -11.06 14.94 -12.39
C LYS A 351 -11.44 13.49 -12.63
N ILE A 352 -11.21 12.61 -11.65
CA ILE A 352 -11.55 11.19 -11.75
C ILE A 352 -13.07 11.01 -11.89
N MET A 353 -13.87 11.75 -11.13
CA MET A 353 -15.33 11.70 -11.22
C MET A 353 -15.80 12.11 -12.63
N VAL A 354 -15.28 13.20 -13.19
CA VAL A 354 -15.62 13.66 -14.55
C VAL A 354 -15.19 12.65 -15.61
N ILE A 355 -13.96 12.11 -15.53
CA ILE A 355 -13.47 11.10 -16.48
C ILE A 355 -14.32 9.82 -16.37
N SER A 356 -14.63 9.39 -15.14
CA SER A 356 -15.46 8.21 -14.89
C SER A 356 -16.86 8.40 -15.47
N LEU A 357 -17.54 9.51 -15.18
CA LEU A 357 -18.86 9.84 -15.73
C LEU A 357 -18.85 9.90 -17.27
N ARG A 358 -17.83 10.53 -17.87
CA ARG A 358 -17.66 10.56 -19.33
C ARG A 358 -17.46 9.17 -19.91
N SER A 359 -16.63 8.34 -19.26
CA SER A 359 -16.35 6.97 -19.69
C SER A 359 -17.57 6.07 -19.58
N MET A 360 -18.35 6.22 -18.50
CA MET A 360 -19.62 5.52 -18.30
C MET A 360 -20.65 5.95 -19.34
N HIS A 361 -20.77 7.26 -19.63
CA HIS A 361 -21.70 7.76 -20.63
C HIS A 361 -21.33 7.28 -22.05
N SER A 362 -20.04 7.29 -22.39
CA SER A 362 -19.54 6.76 -23.66
C SER A 362 -19.80 5.27 -23.80
N ARG A 363 -19.52 4.47 -22.76
CA ARG A 363 -19.81 3.02 -22.75
C ARG A 363 -21.31 2.71 -22.75
N TYR A 364 -22.14 3.53 -22.11
CA TYR A 364 -23.59 3.40 -22.17
C TYR A 364 -24.11 3.65 -23.60
N ARG A 365 -23.61 4.68 -24.29
CA ARG A 365 -23.90 4.91 -25.72
C ARG A 365 -23.42 3.76 -26.61
N GLN A 366 -22.21 3.24 -26.37
CA GLN A 366 -21.70 2.09 -27.13
C GLN A 366 -22.48 0.80 -26.87
N LYS A 367 -22.92 0.53 -25.63
CA LYS A 367 -23.82 -0.60 -25.32
C LYS A 367 -25.18 -0.46 -26.00
N LYS A 368 -25.72 0.76 -26.10
CA LYS A 368 -26.95 1.03 -26.85
C LYS A 368 -26.78 0.76 -28.36
N TYR A 369 -25.60 1.00 -28.92
CA TYR A 369 -25.28 0.75 -30.34
C TYR A 369 -24.92 -0.71 -30.63
N LYS A 370 -24.26 -1.42 -29.70
CA LYS A 370 -23.83 -2.82 -29.88
C LYS A 370 -24.93 -3.85 -29.58
N LYS A 371 -26.01 -3.45 -28.91
CA LYS A 371 -27.20 -4.29 -28.65
C LYS A 371 -28.03 -4.56 -29.92
N GLU A 372 -27.71 -3.92 -31.06
CA GLU A 372 -28.36 -4.18 -32.35
C GLU A 372 -27.67 -5.24 -33.23
N ILE A 373 -26.45 -5.73 -32.90
CA ILE A 373 -25.64 -6.51 -33.87
C ILE A 373 -25.21 -7.91 -33.39
N THR A 374 -25.22 -8.26 -32.10
CA THR A 374 -24.69 -9.58 -31.71
C THR A 374 -25.32 -10.12 -30.42
N ASP A 375 -26.40 -10.88 -30.54
CA ASP A 375 -27.09 -11.51 -29.40
C ASP A 375 -26.79 -13.02 -29.24
N ASP A 376 -26.04 -13.67 -30.14
CA ASP A 376 -26.03 -15.16 -30.16
C ASP A 376 -24.70 -15.91 -29.97
N MET A 377 -23.52 -15.28 -29.92
CA MET A 377 -22.25 -16.05 -29.80
C MET A 377 -21.47 -15.91 -28.48
N LEU A 378 -21.83 -14.96 -27.60
CA LEU A 378 -21.07 -14.67 -26.38
C LEU A 378 -21.67 -15.25 -25.09
N LYS A 379 -22.78 -15.99 -25.19
CA LYS A 379 -23.56 -16.41 -24.01
C LYS A 379 -22.94 -17.59 -23.24
N LEU A 380 -22.19 -18.50 -23.86
CA LEU A 380 -21.82 -19.76 -23.20
C LEU A 380 -20.64 -19.65 -22.21
N ASP A 381 -19.63 -18.83 -22.52
CA ASP A 381 -18.39 -18.74 -21.71
C ASP A 381 -18.49 -17.70 -20.58
N ASP A 382 -19.22 -16.59 -20.81
CA ASP A 382 -19.54 -15.60 -19.76
C ASP A 382 -20.60 -16.14 -18.77
N GLN A 383 -21.45 -17.11 -19.15
CA GLN A 383 -22.45 -17.73 -18.26
C GLN A 383 -21.80 -18.62 -17.20
N GLN A 384 -20.83 -19.47 -17.55
CA GLN A 384 -20.16 -20.35 -16.59
C GLN A 384 -19.32 -19.58 -15.55
N ARG A 385 -18.65 -18.50 -15.97
CA ARG A 385 -17.95 -17.58 -15.05
C ARG A 385 -18.92 -16.84 -14.13
N ASN A 386 -20.02 -16.32 -14.67
CA ASN A 386 -21.01 -15.60 -13.87
C ASN A 386 -21.78 -16.52 -12.91
N GLU A 387 -22.02 -17.79 -13.24
CA GLU A 387 -22.63 -18.77 -12.33
C GLU A 387 -21.73 -19.11 -11.14
N LEU A 388 -20.42 -19.32 -11.37
CA LEU A 388 -19.44 -19.56 -10.31
C LEU A 388 -19.32 -18.36 -9.35
N PHE A 389 -19.40 -17.13 -9.85
CA PHE A 389 -19.39 -15.93 -9.02
C PHE A 389 -20.76 -15.61 -8.39
N ALA A 390 -21.88 -15.96 -9.03
CA ALA A 390 -23.22 -15.73 -8.49
C ALA A 390 -23.55 -16.69 -7.33
N ARG A 391 -22.99 -17.91 -7.33
CA ARG A 391 -23.28 -18.94 -6.33
C ARG A 391 -22.75 -18.62 -4.92
N GLU A 392 -21.82 -17.67 -4.78
CA GLU A 392 -21.24 -17.25 -3.50
C GLU A 392 -21.55 -15.78 -3.11
N THR A 393 -22.55 -15.15 -3.75
CA THR A 393 -22.87 -13.74 -3.43
C THR A 393 -23.79 -13.60 -2.21
N ILE A 394 -23.34 -12.79 -1.25
CA ILE A 394 -24.20 -12.20 -0.23
C ILE A 394 -25.34 -11.46 -0.96
N PRO A 395 -26.63 -11.68 -0.61
CA PRO A 395 -27.75 -11.00 -1.25
C PRO A 395 -27.52 -9.49 -1.25
N SER A 396 -27.68 -8.82 -2.39
CA SER A 396 -27.44 -7.38 -2.50
C SER A 396 -28.25 -6.57 -1.49
N TRP A 397 -29.49 -6.99 -1.22
CA TRP A 397 -30.31 -6.42 -0.15
C TRP A 397 -29.57 -6.51 1.19
N LEU A 398 -29.13 -7.70 1.60
CA LEU A 398 -28.43 -7.89 2.87
C LEU A 398 -27.24 -6.93 3.02
N ALA A 399 -26.45 -6.75 1.95
CA ALA A 399 -25.32 -5.81 1.92
C ALA A 399 -25.76 -4.33 2.04
N TYR A 400 -26.84 -3.91 1.36
CA TYR A 400 -27.36 -2.55 1.49
C TYR A 400 -27.96 -2.27 2.86
N THR A 401 -28.68 -3.24 3.44
CA THR A 401 -29.25 -3.10 4.79
C THR A 401 -28.19 -3.08 5.87
N SER A 402 -27.17 -3.95 5.78
CA SER A 402 -26.08 -3.94 6.74
C SER A 402 -25.26 -2.67 6.61
N TYR A 403 -25.00 -2.20 5.38
CA TYR A 403 -24.36 -0.91 5.16
C TYR A 403 -25.16 0.25 5.81
N ALA A 404 -26.47 0.33 5.57
CA ALA A 404 -27.31 1.35 6.16
C ALA A 404 -27.31 1.28 7.70
N ALA A 405 -27.46 0.07 8.26
CA ALA A 405 -27.45 -0.14 9.71
C ALA A 405 -26.11 0.24 10.35
N PHE A 406 -24.98 -0.24 9.80
CA PHE A 406 -23.64 0.08 10.32
C PHE A 406 -23.28 1.55 10.11
N THR A 407 -23.75 2.20 9.04
CA THR A 407 -23.55 3.63 8.82
C THR A 407 -24.33 4.43 9.87
N ILE A 408 -25.61 4.11 10.10
CA ILE A 408 -26.42 4.76 11.14
C ILE A 408 -25.79 4.57 12.52
N VAL A 409 -25.39 3.35 12.86
CA VAL A 409 -24.70 3.05 14.13
C VAL A 409 -23.39 3.81 14.23
N SER A 410 -22.59 3.89 13.16
CA SER A 410 -21.33 4.65 13.17
C SER A 410 -21.57 6.15 13.32
N THR A 411 -22.54 6.71 12.60
CA THR A 411 -22.90 8.14 12.66
C THR A 411 -23.46 8.53 14.03
N ILE A 412 -24.09 7.61 14.77
CA ILE A 412 -24.60 7.89 16.13
C ILE A 412 -23.53 7.59 17.18
N ALA A 413 -22.88 6.43 17.13
CA ALA A 413 -21.93 5.95 18.12
C ALA A 413 -20.61 6.73 18.11
N ILE A 414 -20.11 7.14 16.94
CA ILE A 414 -18.84 7.88 16.87
C ILE A 414 -18.98 9.27 17.55
N PRO A 415 -19.99 10.12 17.24
CA PRO A 415 -20.14 11.41 17.90
C PRO A 415 -20.53 11.29 19.38
N THR A 416 -21.45 10.39 19.74
CA THR A 416 -21.87 10.22 21.14
C THR A 416 -20.78 9.66 22.02
N SER A 417 -19.89 8.83 21.47
CA SER A 417 -18.70 8.40 22.19
C SER A 417 -17.65 9.50 22.25
N SER A 418 -17.47 10.35 21.23
CA SER A 418 -16.50 11.46 21.27
C SER A 418 -16.90 12.63 22.16
N HIS A 419 -18.20 12.83 22.43
CA HIS A 419 -18.72 13.94 23.26
C HIS A 419 -18.97 13.60 24.75
N ARG A 420 -18.74 12.35 25.17
CA ARG A 420 -18.72 11.94 26.59
C ARG A 420 -17.30 11.65 27.01
#